data_AF-A0A951LX71-F1
#
_entry.id   AF-A0A951LX71-F1
#
_cell.length_a   1.000
_cell.length_b   1.000
_cell.length_c   1.000
_cell.angle_alpha   90.00
_cell.angle_beta   90.00
_cell.angle_gamma   90.00
#
_symmetry.space_group_name_H-M   'P 1'
#
loop_
_entity.id
_entity.type
_entity.pdbx_description
1 polymer ?
#
loop_
_entity_poly.entity_id
_entity_poly.type
_entity_poly.pdbx_seq_one_letter_code
_entity_poly.pdbx_strand_id
1 'polypeptide(L)'
;MTSDTTLAWQTLHHQLERMREMQGRYSNLFYELIVISLIVLLLLAAASMTDTLRGAVLLIPFYVIYVGVHSAYYLSYVVWARIYATGLEQKLNALLKEDLLIAHRQEAVYLFPLHGKQFAGVRLSLKQTFIGFITIHFWLMGAAAIGLSLYR
;
A
#
# COMPACT_ATOMS: atom_id res chain seq x y z
N MET A 1 -9.87 37.12 1.35
CA MET A 1 -10.87 36.07 1.03
C MET A 1 -12.25 36.56 1.41
N THR A 2 -13.28 36.27 0.62
CA THR A 2 -14.69 36.52 1.01
C THR A 2 -15.16 35.47 2.02
N SER A 3 -16.26 35.72 2.76
CA SER A 3 -16.83 34.74 3.72
C SER A 3 -17.06 33.37 3.09
N ASP A 4 -17.57 33.36 1.85
CA ASP A 4 -17.90 32.14 1.11
C ASP A 4 -16.63 31.38 0.72
N THR A 5 -15.56 32.10 0.38
CA THR A 5 -14.25 31.51 0.07
C THR A 5 -13.64 30.85 1.32
N THR A 6 -13.81 31.49 2.49
CA THR A 6 -13.32 30.96 3.77
C THR A 6 -14.06 29.68 4.17
N LEU A 7 -15.39 29.66 4.04
CA LEU A 7 -16.20 28.47 4.33
C LEU A 7 -15.85 27.30 3.38
N ALA A 8 -15.70 27.60 2.09
CA ALA A 8 -15.30 26.61 1.09
C ALA A 8 -13.92 26.02 1.40
N TRP A 9 -12.95 26.87 1.76
CA TRP A 9 -11.62 26.44 2.15
C TRP A 9 -11.66 25.51 3.37
N GLN A 10 -12.35 25.90 4.44
CA GLN A 10 -12.47 25.10 5.67
C GLN A 10 -13.09 23.73 5.40
N THR A 11 -14.15 23.69 4.59
CA THR A 11 -14.84 22.44 4.24
C THR A 11 -13.94 21.50 3.45
N LEU A 12 -13.25 22.03 2.42
CA LEU A 12 -12.33 21.23 1.61
C LEU A 12 -11.11 20.76 2.41
N HIS A 13 -10.58 21.61 3.29
CA HIS A 13 -9.47 21.26 4.18
C HIS A 13 -9.84 20.12 5.12
N HIS A 14 -11.01 20.20 5.76
CA HIS A 14 -11.48 19.15 6.65
C HIS A 14 -11.72 17.82 5.91
N GLN A 15 -12.25 17.88 4.68
CA GLN A 15 -12.35 16.70 3.83
C GLN A 15 -10.98 16.11 3.48
N LEU A 16 -9.98 16.95 3.21
CA LEU A 16 -8.62 16.52 2.91
C LEU A 16 -7.99 15.82 4.13
N GLU A 17 -8.09 16.41 5.32
CA GLU A 17 -7.62 15.81 6.56
C GLU A 17 -8.20 14.41 6.76
N ARG A 18 -9.52 14.27 6.62
CA ARG A 18 -10.20 12.98 6.73
C ARG A 18 -9.70 11.94 5.72
N MET A 19 -9.42 12.35 4.49
CA MET A 19 -8.85 11.45 3.49
C MET A 19 -7.41 11.06 3.83
N ARG A 20 -6.59 11.98 4.34
CA ARG A 20 -5.21 11.70 4.76
C ARG A 20 -5.16 10.80 5.99
N GLU A 21 -6.02 11.01 6.97
CA GLU A 21 -6.19 10.11 8.13
C GLU A 21 -6.61 8.71 7.69
N MET A 22 -7.56 8.62 6.77
CA MET A 22 -8.01 7.34 6.23
C MET A 22 -6.86 6.61 5.52
N GLN A 23 -6.09 7.31 4.68
CA GLN A 23 -4.91 6.76 4.03
C GLN A 23 -3.89 6.21 5.05
N GLY A 24 -3.58 6.99 6.09
CA GLY A 24 -2.67 6.58 7.16
C GLY A 24 -3.19 5.35 7.93
N ARG A 25 -4.45 5.36 8.33
CA ARG A 25 -5.08 4.26 9.08
C ARG A 25 -5.06 2.95 8.30
N TYR A 26 -5.47 2.96 7.04
CA TYR A 26 -5.46 1.74 6.22
C TYR A 26 -4.04 1.28 5.88
N SER A 27 -3.07 2.20 5.76
CA SER A 27 -1.66 1.82 5.65
C SER A 27 -1.17 1.11 6.91
N ASN A 28 -1.56 1.57 8.10
CA ASN A 28 -1.19 0.92 9.36
C ASN A 28 -1.81 -0.47 9.49
N LEU A 29 -3.11 -0.60 9.19
CA LEU A 29 -3.80 -1.90 9.18
C LEU A 29 -3.15 -2.89 8.21
N PHE A 30 -2.71 -2.42 7.03
CA PHE A 30 -1.95 -3.23 6.10
C PHE A 30 -0.65 -3.76 6.72
N TYR A 31 0.18 -2.89 7.32
CA TYR A 31 1.44 -3.33 7.92
C TYR A 31 1.23 -4.23 9.13
N GLU A 32 0.25 -3.92 9.98
CA GLU A 32 -0.12 -4.74 11.13
C GLU A 32 -0.55 -6.15 10.69
N LEU A 33 -1.40 -6.24 9.67
CA LEU A 33 -1.78 -7.52 9.07
C LEU A 33 -0.54 -8.30 8.60
N ILE A 34 0.36 -7.67 7.84
CA ILE A 34 1.56 -8.34 7.33
C ILE A 34 2.45 -8.85 8.47
N VAL A 35 2.68 -8.05 9.52
CA VAL A 35 3.52 -8.45 10.66
C VAL A 35 2.89 -9.62 11.42
N ILE A 36 1.59 -9.54 11.74
CA ILE A 36 0.87 -10.62 12.43
C ILE A 36 0.89 -11.88 11.57
N SER A 37 0.61 -11.75 10.27
CA SER A 37 0.61 -12.87 9.35
C SER A 37 1.97 -13.52 9.19
N LEU A 38 3.06 -12.76 9.20
CA LEU A 38 4.41 -13.31 9.21
C LEU A 38 4.65 -14.16 10.47
N ILE A 39 4.25 -13.67 11.65
CA ILE A 39 4.37 -14.43 12.90
C ILE A 39 3.57 -15.72 12.83
N VAL A 40 2.30 -15.66 12.37
CA VAL A 40 1.44 -16.85 12.21
C VAL A 40 2.05 -17.85 11.25
N LEU A 41 2.59 -17.40 10.11
CA LEU A 41 3.24 -18.27 9.13
C LEU A 41 4.48 -18.96 9.71
N LEU A 42 5.31 -18.23 10.48
CA LEU A 42 6.47 -18.79 11.17
C LEU A 42 6.06 -19.84 12.21
N LEU A 43 4.98 -19.58 12.95
CA LEU A 43 4.43 -20.54 13.92
C LEU A 43 3.88 -21.80 13.25
N LEU A 44 3.15 -21.66 12.14
CA LEU A 44 2.65 -22.79 11.35
C LEU A 44 3.80 -23.62 10.78
N ALA A 45 4.82 -22.95 10.24
CA ALA A 45 6.02 -23.61 9.73
C ALA A 45 6.75 -24.37 10.85
N ALA A 46 7.01 -23.73 11.99
CA ALA A 46 7.63 -24.39 13.14
C ALA A 46 6.80 -25.57 13.67
N ALA A 47 5.48 -25.41 13.79
CA ALA A 47 4.58 -26.48 14.24
C ALA A 47 4.62 -27.69 13.30
N SER A 48 4.71 -27.45 11.98
CA SER A 48 4.81 -28.51 10.99
C SER A 48 6.11 -29.33 11.05
N MET A 49 7.13 -28.83 11.76
CA MET A 49 8.37 -29.58 12.02
C MET A 49 8.21 -30.59 13.16
N THR A 50 7.09 -30.56 13.90
CA THR A 50 6.80 -31.54 14.96
C THR A 50 5.98 -32.71 14.41
N ASP A 51 6.20 -33.92 14.92
CA ASP A 51 5.48 -35.12 14.46
C ASP A 51 3.96 -35.01 14.67
N THR A 52 3.54 -34.39 15.78
CA THR A 52 2.13 -34.24 16.16
C THR A 52 1.38 -33.25 15.27
N LEU A 53 2.03 -32.18 14.80
CA LEU A 53 1.39 -31.09 14.05
C LEU A 53 1.92 -30.94 12.63
N ARG A 54 2.49 -32.01 12.06
CA ARG A 54 3.03 -32.03 10.69
C ARG A 54 2.05 -31.53 9.64
N GLY A 55 0.75 -31.79 9.84
CA GLY A 55 -0.33 -31.34 8.96
C GLY A 55 -0.54 -29.82 8.92
N ALA A 56 0.03 -29.04 9.85
CA ALA A 56 -0.09 -27.58 9.89
C ALA A 56 0.42 -26.90 8.61
N VAL A 57 1.39 -27.51 7.91
CA VAL A 57 1.91 -27.00 6.63
C VAL A 57 0.81 -26.86 5.57
N LEU A 58 -0.24 -27.69 5.63
CA LEU A 58 -1.35 -27.66 4.68
C LEU A 58 -2.21 -26.39 4.83
N LEU A 59 -2.18 -25.73 5.99
CA LEU A 59 -2.92 -24.49 6.24
C LEU A 59 -2.23 -23.25 5.64
N ILE A 60 -0.91 -23.32 5.44
CA ILE A 60 -0.09 -22.22 4.92
C ILE A 60 -0.65 -21.65 3.60
N PRO A 61 -0.90 -22.42 2.52
CA PRO A 61 -1.37 -21.85 1.25
C PRO A 61 -2.72 -21.13 1.39
N PHE A 62 -3.66 -21.68 2.18
CA PHE A 62 -4.95 -21.04 2.42
C PHE A 62 -4.79 -19.74 3.21
N TYR A 63 -3.93 -19.74 4.22
CA TYR A 63 -3.66 -18.55 5.02
C TYR A 63 -2.98 -17.46 4.18
N VAL A 64 -2.01 -17.81 3.33
CA VAL A 64 -1.37 -16.85 2.41
C VAL A 64 -2.39 -16.20 1.47
N ILE A 65 -3.31 -16.98 0.89
CA ILE A 65 -4.38 -16.43 0.03
C ILE A 65 -5.28 -15.48 0.85
N TYR A 66 -5.71 -15.90 2.04
CA TYR A 66 -6.54 -15.10 2.93
C TYR A 66 -5.91 -13.74 3.25
N VAL A 67 -4.63 -13.75 3.63
CA VAL A 67 -3.85 -12.53 3.94
C VAL A 67 -3.67 -11.68 2.69
N GLY A 68 -3.42 -12.29 1.54
CA GLY A 68 -3.32 -11.60 0.25
C GLY A 68 -4.59 -10.83 -0.11
N VAL A 69 -5.77 -11.43 0.08
CA VAL A 69 -7.06 -10.77 -0.18
C VAL A 69 -7.28 -9.59 0.76
N HIS A 70 -7.02 -9.74 2.07
CA HIS A 70 -7.16 -8.64 3.04
C HIS A 70 -6.16 -7.52 2.78
N SER A 71 -4.93 -7.87 2.41
CA SER A 71 -3.89 -6.92 2.03
C SER A 71 -4.31 -6.10 0.80
N ALA A 72 -4.85 -6.75 -0.22
CA ALA A 72 -5.38 -6.09 -1.40
C ALA A 72 -6.57 -5.16 -1.06
N TYR A 73 -7.46 -5.60 -0.16
CA TYR A 73 -8.56 -4.80 0.35
C TYR A 73 -8.06 -3.52 1.05
N TYR A 74 -7.13 -3.61 2.00
CA TYR A 74 -6.58 -2.43 2.67
C TYR A 74 -5.84 -1.49 1.71
N LEU A 75 -5.03 -2.03 0.80
CA LEU A 75 -4.33 -1.23 -0.19
C LEU A 75 -5.30 -0.50 -1.13
N SER A 76 -6.44 -1.12 -1.48
CA SER A 76 -7.46 -0.47 -2.30
C SER A 76 -8.02 0.80 -1.64
N TYR A 77 -8.19 0.80 -0.31
CA TYR A 77 -8.62 1.97 0.45
C TYR A 77 -7.53 3.04 0.56
N VAL A 78 -6.27 2.65 0.69
CA VAL A 78 -5.13 3.59 0.64
C VAL A 78 -5.10 4.30 -0.71
N VAL A 79 -5.25 3.56 -1.81
CA VAL A 79 -5.29 4.12 -3.17
C VAL A 79 -6.51 5.02 -3.35
N TRP A 80 -7.68 4.58 -2.90
CA TRP A 80 -8.91 5.36 -2.95
C TRP A 80 -8.74 6.69 -2.21
N ALA A 81 -8.30 6.67 -0.95
CA ALA A 81 -8.10 7.88 -0.15
C ALA A 81 -7.11 8.85 -0.80
N ARG A 82 -6.05 8.32 -1.41
CA ARG A 82 -5.05 9.11 -2.13
C ARG A 82 -5.60 9.80 -3.39
N ILE A 83 -6.48 9.13 -4.14
CA ILE A 83 -7.14 9.72 -5.32
C ILE A 83 -7.98 10.94 -4.89
N TYR A 84 -8.79 10.78 -3.84
CA TYR A 84 -9.64 11.86 -3.34
C TYR A 84 -8.81 13.00 -2.74
N ALA A 85 -7.78 12.68 -1.96
CA ALA A 85 -6.88 13.68 -1.40
C ALA A 85 -6.19 14.50 -2.50
N THR A 86 -5.73 13.85 -3.58
CA THR A 86 -5.13 14.54 -4.74
C THR A 86 -6.10 15.55 -5.35
N GLY A 87 -7.36 15.16 -5.56
CA GLY A 87 -8.38 16.07 -6.10
C GLY A 87 -8.70 17.24 -5.16
N LEU A 88 -8.70 17.01 -3.84
CA LEU A 88 -8.93 18.05 -2.84
C LEU A 88 -7.76 19.04 -2.75
N GLU A 89 -6.52 18.56 -2.78
CA GLU A 89 -5.32 19.42 -2.80
C GLU A 89 -5.31 20.34 -4.03
N GLN A 90 -5.61 19.80 -5.21
CA GLN A 90 -5.69 20.60 -6.44
C GLN A 90 -6.77 21.68 -6.35
N LYS A 91 -7.94 21.36 -5.80
CA LYS A 91 -9.02 22.33 -5.58
C LYS A 91 -8.63 23.42 -4.58
N LEU A 92 -7.98 23.06 -3.49
CA LEU A 92 -7.50 24.00 -2.47
C LEU A 92 -6.42 24.93 -3.03
N ASN A 93 -5.43 24.40 -3.75
CA ASN A 93 -4.41 25.21 -4.42
C ASN A 93 -5.04 26.17 -5.45
N ALA A 94 -6.03 25.71 -6.23
CA ALA A 94 -6.75 26.57 -7.17
C ALA A 94 -7.52 27.71 -6.47
N LEU A 95 -8.14 27.43 -5.33
CA LEU A 95 -8.84 28.43 -4.51
C LEU A 95 -7.88 29.48 -3.94
N LEU A 96 -6.70 29.05 -3.49
CA LEU A 96 -5.66 29.92 -2.93
C LEU A 96 -4.84 30.65 -4.02
N LYS A 97 -4.93 30.19 -5.27
CA LYS A 97 -4.05 30.62 -6.39
C LYS A 97 -2.56 30.44 -6.10
N GLU A 98 -2.25 29.51 -5.22
CA GLU A 98 -0.90 29.17 -4.79
C GLU A 98 -0.74 27.65 -4.76
N ASP A 99 0.48 27.18 -4.96
CA ASP A 99 0.80 25.76 -5.03
C ASP A 99 1.44 25.27 -3.72
N LEU A 100 0.66 25.39 -2.63
CA LEU A 100 1.12 25.10 -1.27
C LEU A 100 0.99 23.62 -0.92
N LEU A 101 -0.09 22.95 -1.36
CA LEU A 101 -0.35 21.55 -1.04
C LEU A 101 0.25 20.65 -2.12
N ILE A 102 1.43 20.11 -1.83
CA ILE A 102 2.26 19.40 -2.82
C ILE A 102 2.38 17.89 -2.56
N ALA A 103 1.70 17.36 -1.54
CA ALA A 103 1.87 15.99 -1.07
C ALA A 103 1.54 14.98 -2.18
N HIS A 104 0.46 15.19 -2.94
CA HIS A 104 0.12 14.31 -4.07
C HIS A 104 1.25 14.17 -5.11
N ARG A 105 2.06 15.23 -5.32
CA ARG A 105 3.23 15.19 -6.23
C ARG A 105 4.36 14.36 -5.65
N GLN A 106 4.65 14.55 -4.36
CA GLN A 106 5.67 13.74 -3.67
C GLN A 106 5.30 12.27 -3.67
N GLU A 107 4.04 11.94 -3.38
CA GLU A 107 3.53 10.57 -3.42
C GLU A 107 3.61 9.96 -4.83
N ALA A 108 3.38 10.75 -5.88
CA ALA A 108 3.48 10.29 -7.27
C ALA A 108 4.92 9.90 -7.65
N VAL A 109 5.91 10.59 -7.09
CA VAL A 109 7.33 10.32 -7.29
C VAL A 109 7.78 9.13 -6.43
N TYR A 110 7.43 9.14 -5.14
CA TYR A 110 7.91 8.15 -4.18
C TYR A 110 7.19 6.80 -4.30
N LEU A 111 5.85 6.82 -4.25
CA LEU A 111 5.03 5.60 -4.27
C LEU A 111 4.87 5.11 -5.70
N PHE A 112 3.97 5.75 -6.44
CA PHE A 112 3.66 5.46 -7.83
C PHE A 112 2.67 6.51 -8.35
N PRO A 113 2.65 6.81 -9.66
CA PRO A 113 1.65 7.70 -10.25
C PRO A 113 0.26 7.05 -10.16
N LEU A 114 -0.78 7.81 -9.84
CA LEU A 114 -2.15 7.28 -9.81
C LEU A 114 -2.67 6.92 -11.21
N HIS A 115 -2.18 7.62 -12.22
CA HIS A 115 -2.54 7.41 -13.62
C HIS A 115 -1.30 6.96 -14.39
N GLY A 116 -1.24 5.66 -14.71
CA GLY A 116 -0.12 5.06 -15.42
C GLY A 116 -0.28 3.55 -15.59
N LYS A 117 0.33 3.00 -16.63
CA LYS A 117 0.38 1.55 -16.85
C LYS A 117 1.40 0.94 -15.88
N GLN A 118 0.91 0.39 -14.78
CA GLN A 118 1.73 -0.27 -13.77
C GLN A 118 0.98 -1.47 -13.20
N PHE A 119 1.73 -2.48 -12.77
CA PHE A 119 1.21 -3.67 -12.13
C PHE A 119 1.92 -3.86 -10.78
N ALA A 120 1.15 -3.96 -9.70
CA ALA A 120 1.69 -4.09 -8.34
C ALA A 120 2.77 -3.03 -7.97
N GLY A 121 2.59 -1.78 -8.45
CA GLY A 121 3.53 -0.68 -8.24
C GLY A 121 4.77 -0.70 -9.15
N VAL A 122 4.97 -1.76 -9.94
CA VAL A 122 6.03 -1.85 -10.95
C VAL A 122 5.57 -1.18 -12.23
N ARG A 123 6.35 -0.21 -12.70
CA ARG A 123 6.13 0.44 -13.98
C ARG A 123 6.68 -0.42 -15.12
N LEU A 124 6.06 -0.38 -16.29
CA LEU A 124 6.61 -0.99 -17.51
C LEU A 124 7.73 -0.13 -18.14
N SER A 125 8.58 0.50 -17.32
CA SER A 125 9.68 1.36 -17.76
C SER A 125 10.88 1.19 -16.85
N LEU A 126 12.09 1.50 -17.34
CA LEU A 126 13.32 1.47 -16.53
C LEU A 126 13.32 2.47 -15.37
N LYS A 127 12.49 3.53 -15.43
CA LYS A 127 12.34 4.51 -14.35
C LYS A 127 11.30 4.02 -13.35
N GLN A 128 11.73 3.14 -12.45
CA GLN A 128 10.91 2.66 -11.34
C GLN A 128 10.77 3.72 -10.25
N THR A 129 9.64 3.69 -9.54
CA THR A 129 9.49 4.37 -8.25
C THR A 129 10.10 3.51 -7.14
N PHE A 130 10.18 4.05 -5.93
CA PHE A 130 10.72 3.29 -4.80
C PHE A 130 9.93 1.99 -4.56
N ILE A 131 8.58 2.05 -4.59
CA ILE A 131 7.75 0.84 -4.49
C ILE A 131 8.05 -0.14 -5.62
N GLY A 132 8.14 0.33 -6.87
CA GLY A 132 8.45 -0.54 -8.00
C GLY A 132 9.77 -1.29 -7.83
N PHE A 133 10.80 -0.58 -7.34
CA PHE A 133 12.11 -1.19 -7.03
C PHE A 133 12.00 -2.26 -5.93
N ILE A 134 11.33 -1.95 -4.82
CA ILE A 134 11.14 -2.90 -3.70
C ILE A 134 10.34 -4.13 -4.13
N THR A 135 9.28 -3.97 -4.93
CA THR A 135 8.52 -5.10 -5.46
C THR A 135 9.39 -6.02 -6.31
N ILE A 136 10.19 -5.48 -7.23
CA ILE A 136 11.14 -6.27 -8.04
C ILE A 136 12.15 -6.99 -7.14
N HIS A 137 12.71 -6.30 -6.14
CA HIS A 137 13.65 -6.88 -5.19
C HIS A 137 13.07 -8.14 -4.52
N PHE A 138 11.85 -8.06 -3.98
CA PHE A 138 11.23 -9.23 -3.33
C PHE A 138 10.89 -10.36 -4.31
N TRP A 139 10.48 -10.04 -5.54
CA TRP A 139 10.26 -11.04 -6.57
C TRP A 139 11.55 -11.79 -6.91
N LEU A 140 12.67 -11.07 -7.08
CA LEU A 140 13.98 -11.68 -7.35
C LEU A 140 14.46 -12.53 -6.17
N MET A 141 14.29 -12.06 -4.94
CA MET A 141 14.62 -12.83 -3.74
C MET A 141 13.81 -14.11 -3.64
N GLY A 142 12.49 -14.04 -3.89
CA GLY A 142 11.63 -15.21 -3.91
C GLY A 142 11.99 -16.21 -5.00
N ALA A 143 12.22 -15.74 -6.23
CA ALA A 143 12.65 -16.58 -7.34
C ALA A 143 14.01 -17.25 -7.05
N ALA A 144 14.96 -16.52 -6.48
CA ALA A 144 16.26 -17.06 -6.06
C ALA A 144 16.11 -18.13 -4.98
N ALA A 145 15.24 -17.92 -3.98
CA ALA A 145 14.97 -18.90 -2.94
C ALA A 145 14.36 -20.20 -3.51
N ILE A 146 13.40 -20.08 -4.43
CA ILE A 146 12.82 -21.24 -5.13
C ILE A 146 13.90 -21.95 -5.95
N GLY A 147 14.68 -21.22 -6.74
CA GLY A 147 15.79 -21.79 -7.52
C GLY A 147 16.79 -22.55 -6.66
N LEU A 148 17.19 -21.98 -5.52
CA LEU A 148 18.06 -22.63 -4.53
C LEU A 148 17.42 -23.90 -3.92
N SER A 149 16.11 -23.88 -3.67
CA SER A 149 15.40 -25.05 -3.14
C SER A 149 15.28 -26.20 -4.14
N LEU A 150 15.23 -25.91 -5.44
CA LEU A 150 15.18 -26.92 -6.50
C LEU A 150 16.56 -27.49 -6.85
N TYR A 151 17.64 -26.76 -6.53
CA TYR A 151 19.02 -27.22 -6.73
C TYR A 151 19.53 -28.12 -5.59
N ARG A 152 18.88 -28.07 -4.42
CA ARG A 152 19.17 -28.94 -3.26
C ARG A 152 18.31 -30.20 -3.29
#